data_AF-A0A9D2HJM2-F1
#
_entry.id   AF-A0A9D2HJM2-F1
#
_cell.length_a   1.000
_cell.length_b   1.000
_cell.length_c   1.000
_cell.angle_alpha   90.00
_cell.angle_beta   90.00
_cell.angle_gamma   90.00
#
_symmetry.space_group_name_H-M   'P 1'
#
loop_
_entity.id
_entity.type
_entity.pdbx_description
1 polymer ?
#
loop_
_entity_poly.entity_id
_entity_poly.type
_entity_poly.pdbx_seq_one_letter_code
_entity_poly.pdbx_strand_id
1 'polypeptide(L)'
;MALATTLNSCMSGFSAPFIQAAKDGWFPKIICRQNRFGASYVILTILFAIGLVPVLLGFDIQTITNNVMLVQYILALLIYYSIWQFPKRFPEQWKASRWHVPAFVYNLFMALALIVECLIIYYALKGLTPLIAGISLAVMVICSIYAIQRYKSGKVKMETGVWFD
;
A
#
# COMPACT_ATOMS: atom_id res chain seq x y z
N MET A 1 10.95 23.02 -10.28
CA MET A 1 11.83 21.90 -10.67
C MET A 1 11.68 20.70 -9.73
N ALA A 2 11.86 20.84 -8.41
CA ALA A 2 11.77 19.71 -7.46
C ALA A 2 10.45 18.92 -7.53
N LEU A 3 9.30 19.58 -7.63
CA LEU A 3 7.99 18.91 -7.76
C LEU A 3 7.88 18.06 -9.04
N ALA A 4 8.36 18.60 -10.18
CA ALA A 4 8.32 17.90 -11.46
C ALA A 4 9.23 16.67 -11.47
N THR A 5 10.43 16.77 -10.86
CA THR A 5 11.34 15.63 -10.73
C THR A 5 10.79 14.56 -9.79
N THR A 6 10.15 14.94 -8.69
CA THR A 6 9.50 13.99 -7.77
C THR A 6 8.34 13.28 -8.46
N LEU A 7 7.46 14.02 -9.16
CA LEU A 7 6.36 13.43 -9.93
C LEU A 7 6.86 12.45 -10.98
N ASN A 8 7.94 12.78 -11.70
CA ASN A 8 8.54 11.90 -12.68
C ASN A 8 9.05 10.58 -12.05
N SER A 9 9.74 10.67 -10.90
CA SER A 9 10.19 9.49 -10.15
C SER A 9 9.02 8.64 -9.63
N CYS A 10 7.97 9.27 -9.11
CA CYS A 10 6.77 8.58 -8.62
C CYS A 10 6.06 7.81 -9.73
N MET A 11 5.91 8.40 -10.92
CA MET A 11 5.25 7.73 -12.06
C MET A 11 5.95 6.43 -12.46
N SER A 12 7.29 6.44 -12.50
CA SER A 12 8.05 5.22 -12.78
C SER A 12 8.02 4.25 -11.59
N GLY A 13 8.28 4.74 -10.38
CA GLY A 13 8.36 3.92 -9.16
C GLY A 13 7.06 3.20 -8.81
N PHE A 14 5.92 3.86 -8.99
CA PHE A 14 4.61 3.24 -8.71
C PHE A 14 4.23 2.19 -9.73
N SER A 15 4.72 2.24 -10.96
CA SER A 15 4.35 1.25 -12.00
C SER A 15 4.91 -0.15 -11.73
N ALA A 16 6.09 -0.26 -11.13
CA ALA A 16 6.79 -1.53 -10.87
C ALA A 16 5.97 -2.53 -10.02
N PRO A 17 5.43 -2.18 -8.83
CA PRO A 17 4.64 -3.11 -8.04
C PRO A 17 3.37 -3.58 -8.75
N PHE A 18 2.73 -2.74 -9.58
CA PHE A 18 1.56 -3.16 -10.37
C PHE A 18 1.92 -4.12 -11.50
N ILE A 19 3.08 -3.91 -12.16
CA ILE A 19 3.58 -4.84 -13.17
C ILE A 19 3.85 -6.20 -12.53
N GLN A 20 4.51 -6.24 -11.37
CA GLN A 20 4.74 -7.49 -10.65
C GLN A 20 3.42 -8.14 -10.25
N ALA A 21 2.49 -7.39 -9.66
CA ALA A 21 1.19 -7.91 -9.28
C ALA A 21 0.42 -8.50 -10.48
N ALA A 22 0.52 -7.88 -11.66
CA ALA A 22 -0.07 -8.41 -12.89
C ALA A 22 0.62 -9.69 -13.39
N LYS A 23 1.95 -9.82 -13.25
CA LYS A 23 2.68 -11.08 -13.51
C LYS A 23 2.24 -12.20 -12.56
N ASP A 24 2.12 -11.87 -11.28
CA ASP A 24 1.67 -12.78 -10.22
C ASP A 24 0.19 -13.20 -10.35
N GLY A 25 -0.54 -12.64 -11.32
CA GLY A 25 -1.93 -12.98 -11.60
C GLY A 25 -2.96 -12.21 -10.76
N TRP A 26 -2.55 -11.18 -9.99
CA TRP A 26 -3.47 -10.28 -9.30
C TRP A 26 -4.27 -9.42 -10.27
N PHE A 27 -3.68 -9.02 -11.39
CA PHE A 27 -4.34 -8.17 -12.38
C PHE A 27 -4.28 -8.77 -13.81
N PRO A 28 -5.08 -8.26 -14.76
CA PRO A 28 -4.97 -8.63 -16.17
C PRO A 28 -3.58 -8.34 -16.74
N LYS A 29 -3.02 -9.29 -17.52
CA LYS A 29 -1.69 -9.16 -18.14
C LYS A 29 -1.55 -7.95 -19.09
N ILE A 30 -2.65 -7.39 -19.59
CA ILE A 30 -2.63 -6.18 -20.44
C ILE A 30 -2.01 -4.98 -19.73
N ILE A 31 -2.03 -4.94 -18.39
CA ILE A 31 -1.41 -3.88 -17.60
C ILE A 31 0.12 -3.84 -17.80
N CYS A 32 0.75 -4.99 -18.09
CA CYS A 32 2.17 -5.11 -18.37
C CYS A 32 2.54 -4.79 -19.82
N ARG A 33 1.60 -4.34 -20.68
CA ARG A 33 1.89 -4.13 -22.10
C ARG A 33 2.90 -3.00 -22.28
N GLN A 34 4.02 -3.34 -22.88
CA GLN A 34 5.12 -2.41 -23.13
C GLN A 34 5.02 -1.78 -24.53
N ASN A 35 5.52 -0.56 -24.65
CA ASN A 35 5.75 0.08 -25.94
C ASN A 35 7.12 -0.32 -26.53
N ARG A 36 7.48 0.22 -27.70
CA ARG A 36 8.77 -0.03 -28.37
C ARG A 36 10.02 0.34 -27.56
N PHE A 37 9.86 1.08 -26.47
CA PHE A 37 10.93 1.53 -25.58
C PHE A 37 10.93 0.80 -24.24
N GLY A 38 10.13 -0.27 -24.08
CA GLY A 38 10.06 -1.06 -22.85
C GLY A 38 9.19 -0.45 -21.73
N ALA A 39 8.54 0.68 -21.96
CA ALA A 39 7.68 1.31 -20.95
C ALA A 39 6.28 0.68 -20.94
N SER A 40 5.83 0.22 -19.78
CA SER A 40 4.48 -0.33 -19.55
C SER A 40 3.42 0.77 -19.60
N TYR A 41 3.07 1.22 -20.80
CA TYR A 41 2.27 2.42 -21.01
C TYR A 41 0.84 2.31 -20.45
N VAL A 42 0.26 1.11 -20.41
CA VAL A 42 -1.11 0.89 -19.91
C VAL A 42 -1.21 1.25 -18.43
N ILE A 43 -0.32 0.72 -17.59
CA ILE A 43 -0.31 1.04 -16.15
C ILE A 43 0.05 2.51 -15.90
N LEU A 44 0.99 3.07 -16.68
CA LEU A 44 1.38 4.47 -16.55
C LEU A 44 0.20 5.40 -16.84
N THR A 45 -0.60 5.12 -17.88
CA THR A 45 -1.81 5.90 -18.19
C THR A 45 -2.85 5.77 -17.09
N ILE A 46 -3.04 4.58 -16.51
CA ILE A 46 -3.98 4.37 -15.38
C ILE A 46 -3.54 5.18 -14.16
N LEU A 47 -2.25 5.12 -13.79
CA LEU A 47 -1.71 5.87 -12.65
C LEU A 47 -1.83 7.38 -12.86
N PHE A 48 -1.57 7.87 -14.08
CA PHE A 48 -1.76 9.26 -14.44
C PHE A 48 -3.22 9.69 -14.28
N ALA A 49 -4.16 8.88 -14.79
CA ALA A 49 -5.59 9.17 -14.68
C ALA A 49 -6.05 9.22 -13.21
N ILE A 50 -5.62 8.27 -12.38
CA ILE A 50 -5.94 8.24 -10.94
C ILE A 50 -5.45 9.51 -10.23
N GLY A 51 -4.22 9.96 -10.53
CA GLY A 51 -3.67 11.19 -9.95
C GLY A 51 -4.37 12.46 -10.45
N LEU A 52 -4.87 12.44 -11.69
CA LEU A 52 -5.52 13.60 -12.32
C LEU A 52 -6.97 13.80 -11.87
N VAL A 53 -7.72 12.72 -11.61
CA VAL A 53 -9.12 12.77 -11.17
C VAL A 53 -9.39 13.73 -10.01
N PRO A 54 -8.70 13.65 -8.85
CA PRO A 54 -8.98 14.55 -7.73
C PRO A 54 -8.66 16.02 -8.05
N VAL A 55 -7.67 16.27 -8.91
CA VAL A 55 -7.31 17.63 -9.36
C VAL A 55 -8.42 18.21 -10.23
N LEU A 56 -8.97 17.42 -11.18
CA LEU A 56 -10.07 17.85 -12.04
C LEU A 56 -11.38 18.04 -11.28
N LEU A 57 -11.60 17.28 -10.21
CA LEU A 57 -12.76 17.41 -9.33
C LEU A 57 -12.63 18.58 -8.33
N GLY A 58 -11.52 19.33 -8.36
CA GLY A 58 -11.30 20.51 -7.52
C GLY A 58 -11.09 20.18 -6.05
N PHE A 59 -10.60 18.98 -5.72
CA PHE A 59 -10.31 18.61 -4.34
C PHE A 59 -9.11 19.42 -3.85
N ASP A 60 -9.22 19.96 -2.63
CA ASP A 60 -8.11 20.65 -2.02
C ASP A 60 -6.99 19.65 -1.63
N ILE A 61 -5.77 20.17 -1.52
CA ILE A 61 -4.57 19.37 -1.26
C ILE A 61 -4.67 18.64 0.10
N GLN A 62 -5.33 19.24 1.09
CA GLN A 62 -5.48 18.65 2.43
C GLN A 62 -6.41 17.45 2.39
N THR A 63 -7.54 17.55 1.69
CA THR A 63 -8.47 16.43 1.46
C THR A 63 -7.77 15.27 0.75
N ILE A 64 -7.00 15.55 -0.31
CA ILE A 64 -6.22 14.52 -1.04
C ILE A 64 -5.20 13.86 -0.10
N THR A 65 -4.46 14.66 0.65
CA THR A 65 -3.39 14.17 1.56
C THR A 65 -3.98 13.32 2.69
N ASN A 66 -5.04 13.79 3.33
CA ASN A 66 -5.73 13.05 4.40
C ASN A 66 -6.30 11.72 3.89
N ASN A 67 -6.78 11.69 2.65
CA ASN A 67 -7.30 10.49 2.01
C ASN A 67 -6.20 9.45 1.78
N VAL A 68 -5.07 9.86 1.20
CA VAL A 68 -3.91 9.00 0.97
C VAL A 68 -3.36 8.47 2.30
N MET A 69 -3.23 9.35 3.30
CA MET A 69 -2.82 8.99 4.67
C MET A 69 -3.77 7.96 5.27
N LEU A 70 -5.08 8.17 5.19
CA LEU A 70 -6.08 7.24 5.72
C LEU A 70 -5.87 5.82 5.17
N VAL A 71 -5.76 5.70 3.84
CA VAL A 71 -5.54 4.40 3.18
C VAL A 71 -4.20 3.79 3.61
N GLN A 72 -3.14 4.59 3.63
CA GLN A 72 -1.80 4.14 4.00
C GLN A 72 -1.75 3.57 5.42
N TYR A 73 -2.30 4.30 6.40
CA TYR A 73 -2.23 3.89 7.81
C TYR A 73 -3.15 2.70 8.11
N ILE A 74 -4.32 2.61 7.46
CA ILE A 74 -5.17 1.41 7.59
C ILE A 74 -4.46 0.17 7.05
N LEU A 75 -3.78 0.27 5.91
CA LEU A 75 -2.97 -0.84 5.39
C LEU A 75 -1.76 -1.14 6.29
N ALA A 76 -1.16 -0.12 6.89
CA ALA A 76 -0.06 -0.29 7.83
C ALA A 76 -0.47 -1.07 9.08
N LEU A 77 -1.74 -1.00 9.53
CA LEU A 77 -2.23 -1.84 10.64
C LEU A 77 -2.03 -3.35 10.40
N LEU A 78 -2.17 -3.81 9.15
CA LEU A 78 -1.93 -5.22 8.80
C LEU A 78 -0.45 -5.58 8.93
N ILE A 79 0.43 -4.65 8.54
CA ILE A 79 1.88 -4.79 8.66
C ILE A 79 2.27 -4.78 10.14
N TYR A 80 1.75 -3.85 10.93
CA TYR A 80 1.93 -3.77 12.38
C TYR A 80 1.54 -5.08 13.07
N TYR A 81 0.37 -5.62 12.73
CA TYR A 81 -0.08 -6.90 13.27
C TYR A 81 0.89 -8.03 12.91
N SER A 82 1.33 -8.10 11.65
CA SER A 82 2.28 -9.11 11.18
C SER A 82 3.61 -9.03 11.91
N ILE A 83 4.12 -7.80 12.10
CA ILE A 83 5.36 -7.52 12.82
C ILE A 83 5.18 -7.90 14.30
N TRP A 84 4.09 -7.53 14.95
CA TRP A 84 3.85 -7.87 16.36
C TRP A 84 3.87 -9.39 16.61
N GLN A 85 3.43 -10.20 15.64
CA GLN A 85 3.48 -11.66 15.75
C GLN A 85 4.89 -12.25 15.59
N PHE A 86 5.89 -11.45 15.21
CA PHE A 86 7.24 -11.92 14.87
C PHE A 86 7.92 -12.72 15.99
N PRO A 87 7.96 -12.26 17.27
CA PRO A 87 8.59 -13.05 18.34
C PRO A 87 7.89 -14.39 18.61
N LYS A 88 6.59 -14.48 18.32
CA LYS A 88 5.79 -15.70 18.52
C LYS A 88 5.92 -16.69 17.36
N ARG A 89 5.93 -16.19 16.12
CA ARG A 89 6.01 -17.04 14.91
C ARG A 89 7.43 -17.42 14.51
N PHE A 90 8.41 -16.60 14.87
CA PHE A 90 9.83 -16.80 14.52
C PHE A 90 10.71 -16.74 15.78
N PRO A 91 10.48 -17.63 16.77
CA PRO A 91 11.13 -17.52 18.07
C PRO A 91 12.64 -17.76 18.01
N GLU A 92 13.10 -18.64 17.12
CA GLU A 92 14.53 -18.93 16.94
C GLU A 92 15.25 -17.74 16.30
N GLN A 93 14.68 -17.18 15.23
CA GLN A 93 15.22 -16.00 14.56
C GLN A 93 15.18 -14.77 15.48
N TRP A 94 14.15 -14.64 16.30
CA TRP A 94 14.04 -13.57 17.30
C TRP A 94 15.15 -13.64 18.35
N LYS A 95 15.44 -14.83 18.88
CA LYS A 95 16.53 -15.04 19.85
C LYS A 95 17.90 -14.82 19.22
N ALA A 96 18.08 -15.22 17.98
CA ALA A 96 19.33 -15.04 17.23
C ALA A 96 19.50 -13.63 16.64
N SER A 97 18.51 -12.74 16.80
CA SER A 97 18.57 -11.40 16.22
C SER A 97 19.70 -10.57 16.78
N ARG A 98 20.43 -9.86 15.90
CA ARG A 98 21.55 -8.99 16.26
C ARG A 98 21.15 -7.88 17.24
N TRP A 99 19.92 -7.41 17.15
CA TRP A 99 19.33 -6.36 17.99
C TRP A 99 18.21 -6.93 18.85
N HIS A 100 18.49 -8.03 19.55
CA HIS A 100 17.51 -8.68 20.40
C HIS A 100 17.05 -7.76 21.53
N VAL A 101 15.74 -7.65 21.70
CA VAL A 101 15.11 -6.97 22.83
C VAL A 101 14.20 -7.93 23.59
N PRO A 102 14.05 -7.78 24.91
CA PRO A 102 13.11 -8.58 25.67
C PRO A 102 11.70 -8.45 25.10
N ALA A 103 10.98 -9.58 25.00
CA ALA A 103 9.65 -9.61 24.37
C ALA A 103 8.66 -8.63 25.03
N PHE A 104 8.78 -8.39 26.35
CA PHE A 104 7.99 -7.39 27.05
C PHE A 104 8.22 -5.98 26.51
N VAL A 105 9.49 -5.57 26.38
CA VAL A 105 9.88 -4.25 25.87
C VAL A 105 9.41 -4.09 24.43
N TYR A 106 9.60 -5.11 23.60
CA TYR A 106 9.09 -5.13 22.23
C TYR A 106 7.57 -4.93 22.17
N ASN A 107 6.81 -5.71 22.95
CA ASN A 107 5.35 -5.60 22.97
C ASN A 107 4.89 -4.23 23.47
N LEU A 108 5.60 -3.61 24.42
CA LEU A 108 5.31 -2.26 24.90
C LEU A 108 5.49 -1.23 23.77
N PHE A 109 6.61 -1.27 23.05
CA PHE A 109 6.84 -0.38 21.91
C PHE A 109 5.84 -0.60 20.78
N MET A 110 5.49 -1.85 20.48
CA MET A 110 4.46 -2.17 19.49
C MET A 110 3.09 -1.62 19.91
N ALA A 111 2.73 -1.72 21.19
CA ALA A 111 1.48 -1.16 21.71
C ALA A 111 1.46 0.38 21.62
N LEU A 112 2.55 1.05 22.00
CA LEU A 112 2.68 2.50 21.88
C LEU A 112 2.57 2.96 20.42
N ALA A 113 3.26 2.27 19.51
CA ALA A 113 3.19 2.56 18.08
C ALA A 113 1.76 2.39 17.54
N LEU A 114 1.05 1.32 17.95
CA LEU A 114 -0.34 1.12 17.57
C LEU A 114 -1.26 2.24 18.08
N ILE A 115 -1.04 2.74 19.30
CA ILE A 115 -1.82 3.87 19.83
C ILE A 115 -1.60 5.12 18.97
N VAL A 116 -0.34 5.44 18.65
CA VAL A 116 0.00 6.59 17.78
C VAL A 116 -0.63 6.42 16.40
N GLU A 117 -0.53 5.22 15.82
CA GLU A 117 -1.14 4.89 14.53
C GLU A 117 -2.65 5.13 14.53
N CYS A 118 -3.36 4.65 15.56
CA CYS A 118 -4.79 4.88 15.74
C CYS A 118 -5.14 6.37 15.87
N LEU A 119 -4.32 7.16 16.56
CA LEU A 119 -4.50 8.62 16.66
C LEU A 119 -4.35 9.29 15.30
N ILE A 120 -3.36 8.88 14.49
CA ILE A 120 -3.17 9.42 13.15
C ILE A 120 -4.36 9.09 12.24
N ILE A 121 -4.87 7.85 12.29
CA ILE A 121 -6.08 7.46 11.56
C ILE A 121 -7.28 8.31 11.99
N TYR A 122 -7.43 8.56 13.30
CA TYR A 122 -8.49 9.43 13.82
C TYR A 122 -8.41 10.86 13.26
N TYR A 123 -7.21 11.46 13.25
CA TYR A 123 -7.02 12.80 12.68
C TYR A 123 -7.25 12.83 11.16
N ALA A 124 -6.81 11.80 10.43
CA ALA A 124 -7.06 11.68 9.00
C ALA A 124 -8.58 11.61 8.71
N LEU A 125 -9.35 10.85 9.50
CA LEU A 125 -10.80 10.78 9.39
C LEU A 125 -11.48 12.13 9.69
N LYS A 126 -11.01 12.86 10.70
CA LYS A 126 -11.55 14.20 11.05
C LYS A 126 -11.27 15.23 9.97
N GLY A 127 -10.20 15.06 9.20
CA GLY A 127 -9.83 15.90 8.07
C GLY A 127 -10.53 15.56 6.76
N LEU A 128 -11.53 14.66 6.77
CA LEU A 128 -12.29 14.25 5.60
C LEU A 128 -13.80 14.49 5.82
N THR A 129 -14.53 14.76 4.73
CA THR A 129 -15.99 14.75 4.80
C THR A 129 -16.48 13.31 5.04
N PRO A 130 -17.62 13.12 5.75
CA PRO A 130 -18.16 11.79 6.00
C PRO A 130 -18.40 10.97 4.71
N LEU A 131 -18.75 11.64 3.62
CA LEU A 131 -18.92 11.02 2.31
C LEU A 131 -17.59 10.47 1.75
N ILE A 132 -16.53 11.29 1.74
CA ILE A 132 -15.22 10.87 1.22
C ILE A 132 -14.63 9.75 2.09
N ALA A 133 -14.74 9.88 3.42
CA ALA A 133 -14.31 8.85 4.35
C ALA A 133 -15.08 7.53 4.11
N GLY A 134 -16.42 7.60 4.00
CA GLY A 134 -17.28 6.43 3.73
C GLY A 134 -16.93 5.73 2.41
N ILE A 135 -16.75 6.49 1.33
CA ILE A 135 -16.33 5.94 0.03
C ILE A 135 -14.97 5.27 0.13
N SER A 136 -14.01 5.90 0.82
CA SER A 136 -12.65 5.36 0.94
C SER A 136 -12.62 4.05 1.72
N LEU A 137 -13.33 3.99 2.85
CA LEU A 137 -13.51 2.76 3.63
C LEU A 137 -14.20 1.67 2.81
N ALA A 138 -15.25 2.01 2.06
CA ALA A 138 -15.95 1.06 1.20
C ALA A 138 -15.03 0.50 0.10
N VAL A 139 -14.25 1.35 -0.57
CA VAL A 139 -13.26 0.92 -1.58
C VAL A 139 -12.24 -0.01 -0.96
N MET A 140 -11.72 0.27 0.23
CA MET A 140 -10.77 -0.63 0.92
C MET A 140 -11.39 -1.99 1.24
N VAL A 141 -12.65 -2.03 1.68
CA VAL A 141 -13.36 -3.29 1.92
C VAL A 141 -13.53 -4.08 0.62
N ILE A 142 -13.94 -3.42 -0.46
CA ILE A 142 -14.08 -4.05 -1.79
C ILE A 142 -12.74 -4.61 -2.28
N CYS A 143 -11.65 -3.83 -2.19
CA CYS A 143 -10.31 -4.27 -2.55
C CYS A 143 -9.84 -5.46 -1.70
N SER A 144 -10.17 -5.48 -0.41
CA SER A 144 -9.82 -6.58 0.50
C SER A 144 -10.58 -7.85 0.15
N ILE A 145 -11.89 -7.74 -0.13
CA ILE A 145 -12.72 -8.86 -0.59
C ILE A 145 -12.18 -9.41 -1.90
N TYR A 146 -11.88 -8.53 -2.87
CA TYR A 146 -11.27 -8.92 -4.13
C TYR A 146 -9.95 -9.66 -3.92
N ALA A 147 -9.06 -9.13 -3.08
CA ALA A 147 -7.77 -9.74 -2.80
C ALA A 147 -7.93 -11.15 -2.21
N ILE A 148 -8.83 -11.33 -1.24
CA ILE A 148 -9.12 -12.63 -0.63
C ILE A 148 -9.71 -13.61 -1.64
N GLN A 149 -10.69 -13.16 -2.45
CA GLN A 149 -11.30 -14.01 -3.48
C GLN A 149 -10.28 -14.42 -4.55
N ARG A 150 -9.45 -13.48 -4.99
CA ARG A 150 -8.42 -13.73 -6.00
C ARG A 150 -7.36 -14.70 -5.48
N TYR A 151 -6.91 -14.52 -4.24
CA TYR A 151 -6.01 -15.45 -3.56
C TYR A 151 -6.61 -16.87 -3.47
N LYS A 152 -7.86 -16.99 -3.01
CA LYS A 152 -8.57 -18.28 -2.89
C LYS A 152 -8.84 -18.96 -4.24
N SER A 153 -8.85 -18.22 -5.35
CA SER A 153 -9.10 -18.77 -6.68
C SER A 153 -7.93 -19.60 -7.25
N GLY A 154 -6.77 -19.62 -6.60
CA GLY A 154 -5.58 -20.33 -7.07
C GLY A 154 -4.93 -19.73 -8.32
N LYS A 155 -5.45 -18.61 -8.83
CA LYS A 155 -4.93 -17.90 -10.00
C LYS A 155 -3.71 -17.04 -9.70
N VAL A 156 -3.42 -16.82 -8.41
CA VAL A 156 -2.27 -16.04 -7.96
C VAL A 156 -1.09 -16.98 -7.77
N LYS A 157 0.00 -16.71 -8.48
CA LYS A 157 1.28 -17.38 -8.30
C LYS A 157 2.31 -16.30 -8.01
N MET A 158 2.71 -16.19 -6.75
CA MET A 158 3.70 -15.21 -6.35
C MET A 158 5.07 -15.68 -6.84
N GLU A 159 5.61 -15.00 -7.85
CA GLU A 159 7.00 -15.19 -8.26
C GLU A 159 7.89 -14.32 -7.35
N THR A 160 9.02 -14.85 -6.87
CA THR A 160 10.03 -14.03 -6.19
C THR A 160 10.49 -12.94 -7.15
N GLY A 161 10.28 -11.67 -6.79
CA GLY A 161 10.22 -10.55 -7.74
C GLY A 161 11.43 -10.40 -8.69
N VAL A 162 11.17 -9.74 -9.83
CA VAL A 162 12.06 -9.45 -10.99
C VAL A 162 13.39 -8.72 -10.66
N TRP A 163 13.74 -8.54 -9.39
CA TRP A 163 15.00 -7.92 -8.98
C TRP A 163 16.16 -8.93 -8.90
N PHE A 164 15.89 -10.21 -9.15
CA PHE A 164 16.85 -11.31 -9.05
C PHE A 164 17.05 -12.10 -10.35
N ASP A 165 16.57 -11.58 -11.48
CA ASP A 165 16.89 -12.09 -12.82
C ASP A 165 17.92 -11.18 -13.52
#